data_AF-A0A538LCP6-F1
#
_entry.id   AF-A0A538LCP6-F1
#
_cell.length_a   1.000
_cell.length_b   1.000
_cell.length_c   1.000
_cell.angle_alpha   90.00
_cell.angle_beta   90.00
_cell.angle_gamma   90.00
#
_symmetry.space_group_name_H-M   'P 1'
#
loop_
_entity.id
_entity.type
_entity.pdbx_description
1 polymer ?
#
loop_
_entity_poly.entity_id
_entity_poly.type
_entity_poly.pdbx_seq_one_letter_code
_entity_poly.pdbx_strand_id
1 'polypeptide(L)' 'MRRKALGVFGFATGVLAGSVLYRRTVARRRPRVDVYYDDGSMITYDEGASEAQTLLPIARDALAAVHR' A
#
# COMPACT_ATOMS: atom_id res chain seq x y z
N MET A 1 -24.84 -4.67 34.15
CA MET A 1 -24.70 -4.88 32.68
C MET A 1 -23.99 -3.74 31.94
N ARG A 2 -24.13 -2.46 32.37
CA ARG A 2 -23.49 -1.28 31.72
C ARG A 2 -21.96 -1.34 31.56
N ARG A 3 -21.24 -1.98 32.49
CA ARG A 3 -19.76 -2.09 32.43
C ARG A 3 -19.24 -3.00 31.31
N LYS A 4 -19.98 -4.04 30.92
CA LYS A 4 -19.61 -4.92 29.80
C LYS A 4 -19.87 -4.25 28.44
N ALA A 5 -20.94 -3.47 28.35
CA ALA A 5 -21.26 -2.71 27.14
C ALA A 5 -20.19 -1.66 26.81
N LEU A 6 -19.65 -0.97 27.82
CA LEU A 6 -18.52 -0.03 27.66
C LEU A 6 -17.27 -0.69 27.09
N GLY A 7 -16.94 -1.92 27.54
CA GLY A 7 -15.81 -2.68 27.00
C GLY A 7 -15.99 -3.08 25.54
N VAL A 8 -17.19 -3.54 25.17
CA VAL A 8 -17.53 -3.93 23.79
C VAL A 8 -17.55 -2.71 22.86
N PHE A 9 -18.13 -1.59 23.30
CA PHE A 9 -18.13 -0.36 22.52
C PHE A 9 -16.72 0.20 22.31
N GLY A 10 -15.89 0.22 23.36
CA GLY A 10 -14.49 0.66 23.24
C GLY A 10 -13.66 -0.23 22.31
N PHE A 11 -13.91 -1.54 22.32
CA PHE A 11 -13.26 -2.47 21.41
C PHE A 11 -13.72 -2.26 19.96
N ALA A 12 -15.03 -2.09 19.74
CA ALA A 12 -15.60 -1.84 18.41
C ALA A 12 -15.07 -0.53 17.79
N THR A 13 -14.98 0.55 18.56
CA THR A 13 -14.36 1.80 18.08
C THR A 13 -12.87 1.66 17.85
N GLY A 14 -12.15 0.91 18.70
CA GLY A 14 -10.73 0.61 18.50
C GLY A 14 -10.44 -0.13 17.20
N VAL A 15 -11.24 -1.16 16.88
CA VAL A 15 -11.10 -1.94 15.63
C VAL A 15 -11.46 -1.11 14.39
N LEU A 16 -12.52 -0.30 14.47
CA LEU A 16 -12.91 0.58 13.35
C LEU A 16 -11.89 1.70 13.13
N ALA A 17 -11.40 2.35 14.19
CA ALA A 17 -10.36 3.36 14.09
C ALA A 17 -9.04 2.77 13.56
N GLY A 18 -8.65 1.60 14.07
CA GLY A 18 -7.47 0.86 13.61
C GLY A 18 -7.55 0.47 12.13
N SER A 19 -8.70 -0.03 11.67
CA SER A 19 -8.89 -0.42 10.26
C SER A 19 -8.90 0.77 9.30
N VAL A 20 -9.50 1.90 9.68
CA VAL A 20 -9.46 3.13 8.87
C VAL A 20 -8.05 3.70 8.80
N LEU A 21 -7.31 3.74 9.91
CA LEU A 21 -5.92 4.18 9.94
C LEU A 21 -5.02 3.24 9.14
N TYR A 22 -5.19 1.93 9.29
CA TYR A 22 -4.47 0.91 8.51
C TYR A 22 -4.77 1.05 7.02
N ARG A 23 -6.04 1.25 6.63
CA ARG A 23 -6.39 1.52 5.24
C ARG A 23 -5.77 2.82 4.74
N ARG A 24 -5.70 3.87 5.56
CA ARG A 24 -5.08 5.15 5.18
C ARG A 24 -3.56 5.05 5.05
N THR A 25 -2.89 4.25 5.87
CA THR A 25 -1.43 4.02 5.79
C THR A 25 -1.07 3.03 4.67
N VAL A 26 -1.89 2.01 4.45
CA VAL A 26 -1.71 1.04 3.35
C VAL A 26 -2.09 1.63 2.00
N ALA A 27 -3.14 2.46 1.91
CA ALA A 27 -3.43 3.24 0.71
C ALA A 27 -2.39 4.36 0.47
N ARG A 28 -1.61 4.72 1.49
CA ARG A 28 -0.39 5.52 1.38
C ARG A 28 0.85 4.69 1.07
N ARG A 29 0.75 3.37 0.86
CA ARG A 29 1.86 2.60 0.27
C ARG A 29 2.11 3.19 -1.11
N ARG A 30 3.18 3.97 -1.12
CA ARG A 30 3.64 4.72 -2.25
C ARG A 30 3.95 3.75 -3.39
N PRO A 31 3.43 3.97 -4.59
CA PRO A 31 3.75 3.13 -5.73
C PRO A 31 5.27 3.15 -5.96
N ARG A 32 5.88 1.96 -5.95
CA ARG A 32 7.31 1.75 -6.17
C ARG A 32 7.50 0.86 -7.39
N VAL A 33 8.66 0.96 -8.04
CA VAL A 33 9.03 0.10 -9.16
C VAL A 33 10.23 -0.75 -8.74
N ASP A 34 10.05 -2.06 -8.77
CA ASP A 34 11.11 -3.03 -8.53
C ASP A 34 11.57 -3.59 -9.90
N VAL A 35 12.82 -3.32 -10.28
CA VAL A 35 13.42 -3.79 -11.54
C VAL A 35 14.33 -4.97 -11.25
N TYR A 36 14.03 -6.10 -11.88
CA TYR A 36 14.84 -7.31 -11.82
C TYR A 36 15.67 -7.44 -13.09
N TYR A 37 16.95 -7.69 -12.92
CA TYR A 37 17.90 -7.93 -14.01
C TYR A 37 18.22 -9.42 -14.14
N ASP A 38 18.65 -9.84 -15.32
CA ASP A 38 18.97 -11.24 -15.61
C ASP A 38 20.17 -11.77 -14.81
N ASP A 39 21.02 -10.89 -14.29
CA ASP A 39 22.11 -11.22 -13.37
C ASP A 39 21.63 -11.52 -11.94
N GLY A 40 20.32 -11.45 -11.69
CA GLY A 40 19.70 -11.65 -10.38
C GLY A 40 19.77 -10.41 -9.48
N SER A 41 20.30 -9.29 -9.97
CA SER A 41 20.28 -8.03 -9.24
C SER A 41 18.89 -7.40 -9.26
N MET A 42 18.62 -6.58 -8.24
CA MET A 42 17.33 -5.93 -8.05
C MET A 42 17.55 -4.47 -7.67
N ILE A 43 16.87 -3.57 -8.36
CA ILE A 43 16.84 -2.15 -8.03
C ILE A 43 15.41 -1.75 -7.69
N THR A 44 15.22 -1.18 -6.50
CA THR A 44 13.95 -0.60 -6.07
C THR A 44 14.01 0.91 -6.24
N TYR A 45 13.07 1.46 -6.99
CA TYR A 45 12.85 2.89 -7.12
C TYR A 45 11.63 3.31 -6.28
N ASP A 46 11.88 4.07 -5.22
CA ASP A 46 10.83 4.64 -4.37
C ASP A 46 10.14 5.85 -5.02
N GLU A 47 8.89 6.10 -4.63
CA GLU A 47 8.12 7.27 -5.08
C GLU A 47 8.80 8.57 -4.63
N GLY A 48 9.30 9.33 -5.61
CA GLY A 48 10.06 10.56 -5.41
C GLY A 48 11.44 10.55 -6.09
N ALA A 49 11.97 9.35 -6.40
CA ALA A 49 13.11 9.24 -7.31
C ALA A 49 12.71 9.73 -8.72
N SER A 50 13.59 10.47 -9.38
CA SER A 50 13.34 10.97 -10.74
C SER A 50 13.12 9.82 -11.74
N GLU A 51 13.81 8.72 -11.50
CA GLU A 51 13.79 7.48 -12.25
C GLU A 51 12.46 6.74 -12.06
N ALA A 52 11.90 6.74 -10.84
CA ALA A 52 10.59 6.16 -10.56
C ALA A 52 9.48 6.87 -11.35
N GLN A 53 9.56 8.19 -11.50
CA GLN A 53 8.52 8.98 -12.19
C GLN A 53 8.42 8.63 -13.67
N THR A 54 9.54 8.27 -14.31
CA THR A 54 9.57 7.84 -15.71
C THR A 54 9.13 6.39 -15.88
N LEU A 55 9.50 5.51 -14.94
CA LEU A 55 9.23 4.07 -15.05
C LEU A 55 7.81 3.69 -14.58
N LEU A 56 7.23 4.41 -13.62
CA LEU A 56 5.90 4.12 -13.07
C LEU A 56 4.77 4.09 -14.10
N PRO A 57 4.67 5.05 -15.05
CA PRO A 57 3.66 5.00 -16.11
C PRO A 57 3.79 3.75 -16.98
N ILE A 58 5.01 3.40 -17.39
CA ILE A 58 5.29 2.23 -18.24
C ILE A 58 4.90 0.93 -17.53
N ALA A 59 5.27 0.82 -16.25
CA ALA A 59 4.91 -0.34 -15.44
C ALA A 59 3.39 -0.49 -15.27
N ARG A 60 2.65 0.63 -15.14
CA ARG A 60 1.18 0.62 -15.06
C ARG A 60 0.54 0.17 -16.37
N ASP A 61 1.04 0.64 -17.51
CA ASP A 61 0.53 0.24 -18.83
C ASP A 61 0.77 -1.26 -19.09
N ALA A 62 1.95 -1.76 -18.73
CA ALA A 62 2.25 -3.19 -18.83
C ALA A 62 1.33 -4.05 -17.94
N LEU A 63 1.10 -3.63 -16.69
CA LEU A 63 0.17 -4.32 -15.78
C LEU A 63 -1.28 -4.29 -16.30
N ALA A 64 -1.71 -3.17 -16.87
CA ALA A 64 -3.04 -3.01 -17.44
C ALA A 64 -3.24 -3.89 -18.69
N ALA A 65 -2.19 -4.06 -19.50
CA ALA A 65 -2.22 -4.95 -20.66
C ALA A 65 -2.39 -6.43 -20.27
N VAL A 66 -1.80 -6.85 -19.14
CA VAL A 66 -1.92 -8.23 -18.63
C VAL A 66 -3.28 -8.50 -17.98
N HIS A 67 -3.93 -7.48 -17.40
CA HIS A 67 -5.23 -7.61 -16.74
C HIS A 67 -6.44 -7.46 -17.67
N ARG A 68 -6.23 -7.20 -18.97
CA ARG A 68 -7.28 -7.14 -19.99
C ARG A 68 -7.49 -8.51 -20.63
#